data_AF-A0AAW9EBU5-F1
#
_entry.id   AF-A0AAW9EBU5-F1
#
_cell.length_a   1.000
_cell.length_b   1.000
_cell.length_c   1.000
_cell.angle_alpha   90.00
_cell.angle_beta   90.00
_cell.angle_gamma   90.00
#
_symmetry.space_group_name_H-M   'P 1'
#
loop_
_entity.id
_entity.type
_entity.pdbx_description
1 polymer ?
#
loop_
_entity_poly.entity_id
_entity_poly.type
_entity_poly.pdbx_seq_one_letter_code
_entity_poly.pdbx_strand_id
1 'polypeptide(L)' 'MLKKLRHTLLSTLIISGTFLSSITTAQACTRVVYLGENNQIITARSMDWKYEIGTNLWIFP' A
#
# COMPACT_ATOMS: atom_id res chain seq x y z
N MET A 1 -6.42 2.38 -44.77
CA MET A 1 -5.24 2.35 -43.88
C MET A 1 -5.42 3.23 -42.63
N LEU A 2 -5.83 4.50 -42.77
CA LEU A 2 -6.00 5.46 -41.67
C LEU A 2 -6.98 5.04 -40.55
N LYS A 3 -8.09 4.35 -40.89
CA LYS A 3 -9.06 3.85 -39.89
C LYS A 3 -8.46 2.77 -38.98
N LYS A 4 -7.68 1.82 -39.54
CA LYS A 4 -6.97 0.80 -38.76
C LYS A 4 -5.95 1.42 -37.81
N LEU A 5 -5.19 2.43 -38.29
CA LEU A 5 -4.23 3.18 -37.46
C LEU A 5 -4.92 3.92 -36.30
N ARG A 6 -6.09 4.53 -36.54
CA ARG A 6 -6.89 5.20 -35.50
C ARG A 6 -7.42 4.22 -34.45
N HIS A 7 -7.87 3.04 -34.86
CA HIS A 7 -8.33 2.00 -33.94
C HIS A 7 -7.18 1.43 -33.09
N THR A 8 -5.98 1.26 -33.67
CA THR A 8 -4.79 0.83 -32.92
C THR A 8 -4.33 1.88 -31.91
N LEU A 9 -4.42 3.17 -32.24
CA LEU A 9 -4.10 4.27 -31.30
C LEU A 9 -5.13 4.37 -30.17
N LEU A 10 -6.42 4.20 -30.48
CA LEU A 10 -7.49 4.17 -29.48
C LEU A 10 -7.36 2.97 -28.53
N SER A 11 -7.07 1.78 -29.05
CA SER A 11 -6.92 0.58 -28.22
C SER A 11 -5.69 0.65 -27.32
N THR A 12 -4.56 1.17 -27.81
CA THR A 12 -3.35 1.36 -26.99
C THR A 12 -3.54 2.40 -25.90
N LEU A 13 -4.26 3.50 -26.17
CA LEU A 13 -4.56 4.52 -25.16
C LEU A 13 -5.45 3.98 -24.04
N ILE A 14 -6.46 3.17 -24.38
CA ILE A 14 -7.36 2.53 -23.41
C ILE A 14 -6.58 1.56 -22.51
N ILE A 15 -5.71 0.72 -23.08
CA ILE A 15 -4.90 -0.25 -22.32
C ILE A 15 -3.91 0.46 -21.40
N SER A 16 -3.29 1.56 -21.85
CA SER A 16 -2.39 2.34 -21.00
C SER A 16 -3.13 3.02 -19.85
N GLY A 17 -4.34 3.52 -20.09
CA GLY A 17 -5.15 4.19 -19.07
C GLY A 17 -5.61 3.26 -17.95
N THR A 18 -5.95 2.01 -18.25
CA THR A 18 -6.38 1.02 -17.24
C THR A 18 -5.24 0.50 -16.37
N PHE A 19 -4.01 0.45 -16.91
CA PHE A 19 -2.83 -0.01 -16.16
C PHE A 19 -2.45 0.96 -15.03
N LEU A 20 -2.58 2.27 -15.28
CA LEU A 20 -2.31 3.32 -14.27
C LEU A 20 -3.27 3.25 -13.07
N SER A 21 -4.50 2.78 -13.28
CA SER A 21 -5.52 2.64 -12.22
C SER A 21 -5.31 1.44 -11.30
N SER A 22 -4.35 0.57 -11.60
CA SER A 22 -4.13 -0.70 -10.87
C SER A 22 -3.08 -0.59 -9.76
N ILE A 23 -2.60 0.62 -9.45
CA ILE A 23 -1.67 0.83 -8.34
C ILE A 23 -2.46 0.71 -7.03
N THR A 24 -2.56 -0.52 -6.52
CA THR A 24 -3.05 -0.76 -5.16
C THR A 24 -1.98 -0.29 -4.19
N THR A 25 -2.33 0.66 -3.33
CA THR A 25 -1.49 0.99 -2.18
C THR A 25 -1.50 -0.23 -1.26
N ALA A 26 -0.33 -0.78 -0.96
CA ALA A 26 -0.24 -1.86 0.01
C ALA A 26 -0.70 -1.32 1.37
N GLN A 27 -1.90 -1.70 1.78
CA GLN A 27 -2.43 -1.43 3.13
C GLN A 27 -1.73 -2.38 4.08
N ALA A 28 -0.52 -2.00 4.48
CA ALA A 28 0.32 -2.80 5.36
C ALA A 28 1.00 -1.90 6.39
N CYS A 29 1.12 -2.49 7.56
CA CYS A 29 1.39 -1.89 8.86
C CYS A 29 0.27 -0.92 9.29
N THR A 30 -0.30 -1.18 10.45
CA THR A 30 -1.25 -0.27 11.09
C THR A 30 -0.64 0.29 12.37
N ARG A 31 -0.85 1.58 12.64
CA ARG A 31 -0.50 2.22 13.92
C ARG A 31 -1.75 2.83 14.53
N VAL A 32 -1.94 2.61 15.83
CA VAL A 32 -3.06 3.19 16.58
C VAL A 32 -2.56 3.82 17.88
N VAL A 33 -3.30 4.83 18.34
CA VAL A 33 -3.13 5.42 19.67
C VAL A 33 -4.48 5.35 20.37
N TYR A 34 -4.52 4.67 21.51
CA TYR A 34 -5.67 4.64 22.40
C TYR A 34 -5.52 5.76 23.44
N LEU A 35 -6.56 6.58 23.56
CA LEU A 35 -6.68 7.64 24.56
C LEU A 35 -7.78 7.22 25.54
N GLY A 36 -7.36 6.60 26.64
CA GLY A 36 -8.23 6.09 27.69
C GLY A 36 -8.48 7.08 28.81
N GLU A 37 -9.26 6.64 29.79
CA GLU A 37 -9.52 7.38 31.03
C GLU A 37 -8.22 7.59 31.83
N ASN A 38 -8.25 8.54 32.77
CA ASN A 38 -7.12 8.82 33.68
C ASN A 38 -5.80 9.08 32.94
N ASN A 39 -5.86 9.75 31.79
CA ASN A 39 -4.72 10.03 30.91
C ASN A 39 -3.95 8.77 30.46
N GLN A 40 -4.61 7.62 30.37
CA GLN A 40 -4.00 6.41 29.83
C GLN A 40 -3.77 6.56 28.32
N ILE A 41 -2.50 6.56 27.88
CA ILE A 41 -2.13 6.65 26.47
C ILE A 41 -1.38 5.39 26.07
N ILE A 42 -1.95 4.60 25.17
CA ILE A 42 -1.31 3.37 24.65
C ILE A 42 -1.06 3.54 23.16
N THR A 43 0.19 3.35 22.73
CA THR A 43 0.55 3.30 21.31
C THR A 43 0.79 1.86 20.91
N ALA A 44 0.12 1.40 19.85
CA ALA A 44 0.29 0.07 19.30
C ALA A 44 0.57 0.12 17.78
N ARG A 45 1.22 -0.92 17.28
CA ARG A 45 1.58 -1.09 15.87
C ARG A 45 1.49 -2.56 15.46
N SER A 46 0.96 -2.85 14.28
CA SER A 46 1.11 -4.14 13.61
C SER A 46 2.26 -4.08 12.60
N MET A 47 2.90 -5.22 12.36
CA MET A 47 3.94 -5.38 11.34
C MET A 47 3.47 -6.48 10.40
N ASP A 48 2.95 -6.10 9.25
CA ASP A 48 2.42 -7.05 8.27
C ASP A 48 3.53 -7.33 7.25
N TRP A 49 4.05 -8.56 7.22
CA TRP A 49 5.08 -8.98 6.28
C TRP A 49 4.76 -10.34 5.70
N LYS A 50 5.16 -10.58 4.45
CA LYS A 50 4.86 -11.83 3.74
C LYS A 50 5.66 -13.03 4.26
N TYR A 51 6.82 -12.77 4.87
CA TYR A 51 7.78 -13.79 5.30
C TYR A 51 8.31 -13.47 6.70
N GLU A 52 9.02 -14.41 7.30
CA GLU A 52 9.70 -14.16 8.58
C GLU A 52 10.84 -13.15 8.40
N ILE A 53 10.91 -12.16 9.29
CA ILE A 53 11.90 -11.07 9.24
C ILE A 53 13.02 -11.20 10.27
N GLY A 54 12.99 -12.23 11.12
CA GLY A 54 14.00 -12.43 12.17
C GLY A 54 13.99 -11.32 13.22
N THR A 55 12.80 -10.95 13.71
CA THR A 55 12.64 -9.89 14.72
C THR A 55 13.38 -10.24 16.01
N ASN A 56 14.12 -9.28 16.55
CA ASN A 56 14.84 -9.39 17.82
C ASN A 56 14.56 -8.17 18.69
N LEU A 57 14.70 -8.33 20.02
CA LEU A 57 14.58 -7.24 20.99
C LEU A 57 15.96 -6.87 21.52
N TRP A 58 16.20 -5.57 21.66
CA TRP A 58 17.49 -5.02 22.09
C TRP A 58 17.27 -3.96 23.15
N ILE A 59 18.21 -3.89 24.11
CA ILE A 59 18.26 -2.86 25.14
C ILE A 59 19.53 -2.05 24.87
N PHE A 60 19.37 -0.74 24.67
CA PHE A 60 20.48 0.20 24.52
C PHE A 60 20.54 1.14 25.73
N PRO A 61 21.74 1.49 26.23
CA PRO A 61 21.92 2.43 27.34
C PRO A 61 21.63 3.88 26.94
#